data_AF-A0A1G2K703-F1
#
_entry.id   AF-A0A1G2K703-F1
#
_cell.length_a   1.000
_cell.length_b   1.000
_cell.length_c   1.000
_cell.angle_alpha   90.00
_cell.angle_beta   90.00
_cell.angle_gamma   90.00
#
_symmetry.space_group_name_H-M   'P 1'
#
loop_
_entity.id
_entity.type
_entity.pdbx_description
1 polymer ?
#
loop_
_entity_poly.entity_id
_entity_poly.type
_entity_poly.pdbx_seq_one_letter_code
_entity_poly.pdbx_strand_id
1 'polypeptide(L)'
;MIVVGYRGYMIKEYVANEFPSLKVTFIENTDYAKTNKLHSWYLAKNFASSEKCIALDSDIVFHPHIIEMARDETDLSGAALYVGEITGGSDTLVVADVGGRVTAIGKDIIRDAATGTFTGIYVFSPGYSEVFFKKAGKIIQSGRENLFGYDVVNAIRRERGWSLRAVNVGSVPFAEIDHVHEVIGAEQKMSPHLM
;
A
#
# COMPACT_ATOMS: atom_id res chain seq x y z
N MET A 1 -8.99 -8.50 -5.85
CA MET A 1 -7.93 -9.06 -6.72
C MET A 1 -6.71 -9.27 -5.87
N ILE A 2 -5.94 -10.33 -6.12
CA ILE A 2 -4.70 -10.62 -5.40
C ILE A 2 -3.63 -10.96 -6.43
N VAL A 3 -2.50 -10.26 -6.39
CA VAL A 3 -1.31 -10.65 -7.17
C VAL A 3 -0.47 -11.56 -6.29
N VAL A 4 -0.27 -12.79 -6.73
CA VAL A 4 0.50 -13.81 -6.00
C VAL A 4 1.84 -14.07 -6.66
N GLY A 5 2.78 -14.61 -5.89
CA GLY A 5 4.11 -15.03 -6.36
C GLY A 5 4.54 -16.31 -5.66
N TYR A 6 5.60 -16.24 -4.86
CA TYR A 6 6.09 -17.37 -4.08
C TYR A 6 4.97 -18.05 -3.30
N ARG A 7 4.83 -19.38 -3.48
CA ARG A 7 3.77 -20.20 -2.88
C ARG A 7 2.34 -19.66 -3.06
N GLY A 8 2.08 -18.96 -4.18
CA GLY A 8 0.77 -18.39 -4.47
C GLY A 8 -0.39 -19.39 -4.45
N TYR A 9 -0.13 -20.68 -4.68
CA TYR A 9 -1.13 -21.75 -4.55
C TYR A 9 -1.71 -21.83 -3.14
N MET A 10 -0.90 -21.66 -2.09
CA MET A 10 -1.37 -21.70 -0.69
C MET A 10 -2.37 -20.58 -0.41
N ILE A 11 -2.13 -19.39 -0.96
CA ILE A 11 -3.05 -18.25 -0.84
C ILE A 11 -4.35 -18.51 -1.61
N LYS A 12 -4.24 -19.03 -2.85
CA LYS A 12 -5.43 -19.37 -3.66
C LYS A 12 -6.30 -20.41 -2.94
N GLU A 13 -5.70 -21.48 -2.42
CA GLU A 13 -6.38 -22.54 -1.68
C GLU A 13 -7.03 -22.03 -0.40
N TYR A 14 -6.29 -21.27 0.41
CA TYR A 14 -6.82 -20.68 1.64
C TYR A 14 -8.03 -19.78 1.36
N VAL A 15 -7.92 -18.87 0.38
CA VAL A 15 -9.03 -17.97 0.02
C VAL A 15 -10.24 -18.74 -0.50
N ALA A 16 -10.04 -19.77 -1.32
CA ALA A 16 -11.14 -20.57 -1.86
C ALA A 16 -11.89 -21.35 -0.75
N ASN A 17 -11.16 -21.84 0.26
CA ASN A 17 -11.73 -22.63 1.34
C ASN A 17 -12.40 -21.77 2.42
N GLU A 18 -11.73 -20.72 2.88
CA GLU A 18 -12.19 -19.87 3.99
C GLU A 18 -13.18 -18.79 3.54
N PHE A 19 -13.07 -18.34 2.29
CA PHE A 19 -13.90 -17.26 1.74
C PHE A 19 -14.56 -17.64 0.40
N PRO A 20 -15.34 -18.73 0.33
CA PRO A 20 -15.87 -19.27 -0.92
C PRO A 20 -16.83 -18.32 -1.66
N SER A 21 -17.42 -17.34 -0.96
CA SER A 21 -18.30 -16.32 -1.53
C SER A 21 -17.56 -15.08 -2.03
N LEU A 22 -16.27 -14.93 -1.69
CA LEU A 22 -15.49 -13.76 -2.05
C LEU A 22 -15.08 -13.84 -3.53
N LYS A 23 -15.49 -12.83 -4.30
CA LYS A 23 -15.10 -12.72 -5.71
C LYS A 23 -13.66 -12.23 -5.81
N VAL A 24 -12.72 -13.15 -6.07
CA VAL A 24 -11.29 -12.83 -6.19
C VAL A 24 -10.76 -13.22 -7.56
N THR A 25 -10.17 -12.24 -8.26
CA THR A 25 -9.29 -12.48 -9.40
C THR A 25 -7.85 -12.62 -8.91
N PHE A 26 -7.18 -13.71 -9.30
CA PHE A 26 -5.76 -13.92 -9.04
C PHE A 26 -4.93 -13.61 -10.28
N ILE A 27 -3.80 -12.92 -10.07
CA ILE A 27 -2.77 -12.72 -11.09
C ILE A 27 -1.47 -13.29 -10.55
N GLU A 28 -0.74 -14.04 -11.34
CA GLU A 28 0.52 -14.66 -10.91
C GLU A 28 1.71 -13.88 -11.47
N ASN A 29 2.57 -13.37 -10.58
CA ASN A 29 3.88 -12.84 -10.96
C ASN A 29 4.86 -14.02 -11.06
N THR A 30 5.02 -14.61 -12.24
CA THR A 30 5.95 -15.74 -12.44
C THR A 30 7.42 -15.37 -12.22
N ASP A 31 7.75 -14.07 -12.29
CA ASP A 31 9.09 -13.54 -12.07
C ASP A 31 9.28 -12.96 -10.67
N TYR A 32 8.46 -13.36 -9.68
CA TYR A 32 8.51 -12.84 -8.31
C TYR A 32 9.92 -12.92 -7.68
N ALA A 33 10.73 -13.93 -8.04
CA ALA A 33 12.06 -14.13 -7.48
C ALA A 33 13.12 -13.16 -8.04
N LYS A 34 12.82 -12.47 -9.16
CA LYS A 34 13.74 -11.56 -9.87
C LYS A 34 13.25 -10.11 -9.86
N THR A 35 12.04 -9.88 -9.35
CA THR A 35 11.34 -8.59 -9.39
C THR A 35 11.05 -8.11 -7.97
N ASN A 36 10.50 -6.89 -7.81
CA ASN A 36 10.08 -6.35 -6.51
C ASN A 36 8.59 -5.94 -6.52
N LYS A 37 8.09 -5.39 -5.40
CA LYS A 37 6.67 -5.03 -5.15
C LYS A 37 6.05 -4.24 -6.33
N LEU A 38 6.78 -3.31 -6.95
CA LEU A 38 6.28 -2.53 -8.09
C LEU A 38 5.90 -3.40 -9.31
N HIS A 39 6.66 -4.45 -9.61
CA HIS A 39 6.36 -5.32 -10.73
C HIS A 39 5.03 -6.06 -10.51
N SER A 40 4.84 -6.64 -9.31
CA SER A 40 3.59 -7.28 -8.93
C SER A 40 2.41 -6.32 -9.06
N TRP A 41 2.55 -5.09 -8.58
CA TRP A 41 1.54 -4.06 -8.75
C TRP A 41 1.24 -3.81 -10.23
N TYR A 42 2.26 -3.65 -11.07
CA TYR A 42 2.07 -3.36 -12.50
C TYR A 42 1.30 -4.46 -13.26
N LEU A 43 1.37 -5.72 -12.83
CA LEU A 43 0.58 -6.81 -13.43
C LEU A 43 -0.93 -6.60 -13.25
N ALA A 44 -1.34 -5.87 -12.22
CA ALA A 44 -2.74 -5.51 -11.96
C ALA A 44 -3.28 -4.35 -12.82
N LYS A 45 -2.46 -3.74 -13.70
CA LYS A 45 -2.83 -2.54 -14.46
C LYS A 45 -4.15 -2.66 -15.24
N ASN A 46 -4.46 -3.84 -15.80
CA ASN A 46 -5.67 -4.04 -16.59
C ASN A 46 -6.96 -4.02 -15.75
N PHE A 47 -6.84 -4.11 -14.43
CA PHE A 47 -7.96 -4.11 -13.49
C PHE A 47 -8.01 -2.84 -12.64
N ALA A 48 -6.86 -2.22 -12.38
CA ALA A 48 -6.76 -1.10 -11.44
C ALA A 48 -6.45 0.25 -12.11
N SER A 49 -6.01 0.27 -13.37
CA SER A 49 -5.80 1.52 -14.10
C SER A 49 -7.13 2.17 -14.43
N SER A 50 -7.21 3.49 -14.25
CA SER A 50 -8.42 4.28 -14.49
C SER A 50 -9.60 3.88 -13.58
N GLU A 51 -9.32 3.21 -12.46
CA GLU A 51 -10.30 2.79 -11.47
C GLU A 51 -10.02 3.45 -10.12
N LYS A 52 -11.08 3.68 -9.32
CA LYS A 52 -10.92 4.01 -7.90
C LYS A 52 -10.56 2.71 -7.19
N CYS A 53 -9.43 2.69 -6.49
CA CYS A 53 -8.99 1.48 -5.79
C CYS A 53 -8.35 1.77 -4.45
N ILE A 54 -8.54 0.82 -3.54
CA ILE A 54 -7.74 0.68 -2.32
C ILE A 54 -6.67 -0.36 -2.66
N ALA A 55 -5.40 0.02 -2.56
CA ALA A 55 -4.27 -0.89 -2.74
C ALA A 55 -3.62 -1.15 -1.37
N LEU A 56 -3.35 -2.41 -1.09
CA LEU A 56 -2.83 -2.89 0.18
C LEU A 56 -1.54 -3.65 -0.07
N ASP A 57 -0.54 -3.41 0.76
CA ASP A 57 0.55 -4.37 0.93
C ASP A 57 0.00 -5.65 1.59
N SER A 58 0.67 -6.80 1.36
CA SER A 58 0.14 -8.11 1.79
C SER A 58 0.64 -8.59 3.15
N ASP A 59 1.65 -7.91 3.68
CA ASP A 59 2.35 -8.15 4.94
C ASP A 59 1.77 -7.31 6.09
N ILE A 60 0.60 -6.68 5.90
CA ILE A 60 -0.01 -5.82 6.92
C ILE A 60 -1.20 -6.49 7.60
N VAL A 61 -1.38 -6.18 8.87
CA VAL A 61 -2.62 -6.39 9.62
C VAL A 61 -3.11 -5.04 10.15
N PHE A 62 -4.42 -4.83 10.12
CA PHE A 62 -5.01 -3.55 10.47
C PHE A 62 -6.41 -3.70 11.02
N HIS A 63 -6.83 -2.72 11.82
CA HIS A 63 -8.21 -2.62 12.26
C HIS A 63 -9.15 -2.31 11.08
N PRO A 64 -10.32 -2.97 10.96
CA PRO A 64 -11.25 -2.79 9.84
C PRO A 64 -11.67 -1.33 9.60
N HIS A 65 -11.72 -0.51 10.66
CA HIS A 65 -12.05 0.91 10.57
C HIS A 65 -11.15 1.69 9.61
N ILE A 66 -9.88 1.30 9.40
CA ILE A 66 -9.01 1.96 8.43
C ILE A 66 -9.56 1.79 6.99
N ILE A 67 -10.14 0.64 6.68
CA ILE A 67 -10.77 0.40 5.37
C ILE A 67 -12.10 1.14 5.25
N GLU A 68 -12.86 1.27 6.33
CA GLU A 68 -14.08 2.10 6.35
C GLU A 68 -13.73 3.56 6.01
N MET A 69 -12.71 4.13 6.69
CA MET A 69 -12.17 5.46 6.38
C MET A 69 -11.71 5.57 4.91
N ALA A 70 -11.07 4.52 4.37
CA ALA A 70 -10.60 4.50 2.99
C ALA A 70 -11.73 4.42 1.95
N ARG A 71 -12.79 3.67 2.26
CA ARG A 71 -13.94 3.48 1.39
C ARG A 71 -14.78 4.76 1.30
N ASP A 72 -15.03 5.37 2.46
CA ASP A 72 -15.93 6.52 2.61
C ASP A 72 -15.29 7.83 2.12
N GLU A 73 -14.03 7.78 1.68
CA GLU A 73 -13.38 8.88 0.98
C GLU A 73 -14.01 9.13 -0.40
N THR A 74 -14.91 10.11 -0.51
CA THR A 74 -15.61 10.42 -1.77
C THR A 74 -14.91 11.48 -2.63
N ASP A 75 -14.08 12.34 -2.04
CA ASP A 75 -13.62 13.58 -2.69
C ASP A 75 -12.15 13.52 -3.16
N LEU A 76 -11.63 12.30 -3.34
CA LEU A 76 -10.24 12.12 -3.71
C LEU A 76 -9.98 12.49 -5.17
N SER A 77 -9.38 13.66 -5.40
CA SER A 77 -8.89 14.11 -6.71
C SER A 77 -7.51 13.55 -7.10
N GLY A 78 -6.90 12.71 -6.26
CA GLY A 78 -5.56 12.16 -6.47
C GLY A 78 -5.32 10.86 -5.71
N ALA A 79 -4.34 10.86 -4.80
CA ALA A 79 -3.99 9.69 -3.99
C ALA A 79 -3.96 10.03 -2.50
N ALA A 80 -4.23 9.04 -1.66
CA ALA A 80 -4.10 9.13 -0.22
C ALA A 80 -3.19 8.01 0.29
N LEU A 81 -2.27 8.37 1.19
CA LEU A 81 -1.44 7.44 1.96
C LEU A 81 -1.95 7.44 3.39
N TYR A 82 -2.32 6.27 3.90
CA TYR A 82 -2.75 6.16 5.29
C TYR A 82 -1.51 6.06 6.16
N VAL A 83 -1.47 6.88 7.20
CA VAL A 83 -0.32 7.00 8.10
C VAL A 83 -0.78 6.88 9.54
N GLY A 84 0.02 6.24 10.37
CA GLY A 84 -0.20 6.20 11.81
C GLY A 84 1.05 6.57 12.59
N GLU A 85 1.03 6.26 13.88
CA GLU A 85 2.14 6.58 14.79
C GLU A 85 3.44 5.89 14.40
N ILE A 86 4.55 6.59 14.66
CA ILE A 86 5.89 6.06 14.43
C ILE A 86 6.27 5.20 15.62
N THR A 87 6.43 3.89 15.39
CA THR A 87 6.63 2.91 16.47
C THR A 87 7.86 2.04 16.30
N GLY A 88 8.47 1.96 15.10
CA GLY A 88 9.53 1.00 14.78
C GLY A 88 10.64 1.52 13.84
N GLY A 89 11.69 0.71 13.68
CA GLY A 89 12.96 1.10 13.03
C GLY A 89 13.05 0.83 11.51
N SER A 90 12.28 -0.11 10.97
CA SER A 90 12.25 -0.46 9.54
C SER A 90 11.07 0.17 8.78
N ASP A 91 10.29 1.00 9.47
CA ASP A 91 9.07 1.65 9.00
C ASP A 91 9.30 2.41 7.69
N THR A 92 8.37 2.27 6.75
CA THR A 92 8.28 3.21 5.62
C THR A 92 7.68 4.51 6.15
N LEU A 93 8.44 5.59 6.15
CA LEU A 93 8.00 6.86 6.75
C LEU A 93 7.41 7.80 5.70
N VAL A 94 6.53 8.69 6.13
CA VAL A 94 5.89 9.73 5.31
C VAL A 94 6.16 11.10 5.92
N VAL A 95 6.49 12.06 5.07
CA VAL A 95 6.56 13.50 5.41
C VAL A 95 5.41 14.20 4.68
N ALA A 96 4.64 15.01 5.40
CA ALA A 96 3.61 15.86 4.86
C ALA A 96 3.77 17.31 5.33
N ASP A 97 3.26 18.26 4.55
CA ASP A 97 3.17 19.67 4.95
C ASP A 97 1.98 19.93 5.89
N VAL A 98 1.84 21.18 6.34
CA VAL A 98 0.75 21.61 7.25
C VAL A 98 -0.65 21.39 6.65
N GLY A 99 -0.76 21.36 5.31
CA GLY A 99 -2.00 21.06 4.60
C GLY A 99 -2.26 19.57 4.41
N GLY A 100 -1.44 18.70 5.00
CA GLY A 100 -1.54 17.25 4.87
C GLY A 100 -1.09 16.72 3.51
N ARG A 101 -0.44 17.53 2.67
CA ARG A 101 0.11 17.08 1.38
C ARG A 101 1.44 16.38 1.61
N VAL A 102 1.56 15.15 1.13
CA VAL A 102 2.79 14.37 1.20
C VAL A 102 3.89 15.03 0.38
N THR A 103 5.03 15.28 1.01
CA THR A 103 6.25 15.82 0.40
C THR A 103 7.32 14.74 0.21
N ALA A 104 7.28 13.65 0.98
CA ALA A 104 8.15 12.50 0.80
C ALA A 104 7.54 11.22 1.40
N ILE A 105 7.92 10.07 0.86
CA ILE A 105 7.69 8.74 1.45
C ILE A 105 8.92 7.85 1.16
N GLY A 106 9.34 7.02 2.11
CA GLY A 106 10.45 6.09 1.91
C GLY A 106 11.07 5.60 3.21
N LYS A 107 12.00 4.65 3.10
CA LYS A 107 12.70 4.05 4.24
C LYS A 107 13.91 4.86 4.75
N ASP A 108 14.47 5.74 3.92
CA ASP A 108 15.65 6.55 4.26
C ASP A 108 15.29 7.91 4.89
N ILE A 109 14.01 8.14 5.21
CA ILE A 109 13.56 9.38 5.84
C ILE A 109 14.02 9.40 7.30
N ILE A 110 14.55 10.55 7.74
CA ILE A 110 14.91 10.76 9.13
C ILE A 110 13.62 10.81 9.96
N ARG A 111 13.58 10.01 11.04
CA ARG A 111 12.40 9.88 11.91
C ARG A 111 11.86 11.23 12.39
N ASP A 112 12.73 12.12 12.85
CA ASP A 112 12.33 13.42 13.42
C ASP A 112 11.69 14.36 12.38
N ALA A 113 11.90 14.08 11.08
CA ALA A 113 11.27 14.81 9.99
C ALA A 113 9.94 14.18 9.52
N ALA A 114 9.62 12.97 9.99
CA ALA A 114 8.45 12.23 9.53
C ALA A 114 7.16 12.68 10.23
N THR A 115 6.09 12.72 9.46
CA THR A 115 4.72 12.93 9.95
C THR A 115 4.14 11.65 10.54
N GLY A 116 4.50 10.49 9.99
CA GLY A 116 3.97 9.20 10.45
C GLY A 116 4.56 8.02 9.70
N THR A 117 4.22 6.82 10.18
CA THR A 117 4.54 5.54 9.53
C THR A 117 3.45 5.21 8.52
N PHE A 118 3.85 4.87 7.31
CA PHE A 118 2.96 4.41 6.27
C PHE A 118 2.36 3.05 6.64
N THR A 119 1.03 2.91 6.54
CA THR A 119 0.34 1.69 6.98
C THR A 119 0.31 0.56 5.95
N GLY A 120 0.87 0.75 4.76
CA GLY A 120 0.70 -0.16 3.62
C GLY A 120 -0.58 0.07 2.82
N ILE A 121 -1.40 1.06 3.19
CA ILE A 121 -2.71 1.31 2.59
C ILE A 121 -2.69 2.59 1.74
N TYR A 122 -2.99 2.41 0.46
CA TYR A 122 -3.14 3.47 -0.52
C TYR A 122 -4.60 3.56 -0.96
N VAL A 123 -5.06 4.78 -1.25
CA VAL A 123 -6.29 5.00 -2.01
C VAL A 123 -5.95 5.82 -3.24
N PHE A 124 -6.40 5.37 -4.40
CA PHE A 124 -6.22 6.07 -5.67
C PHE A 124 -7.56 6.46 -6.27
N SER A 125 -7.63 7.68 -6.79
CA SER A 125 -8.68 8.09 -7.72
C SER A 125 -8.46 7.44 -9.09
N PRO A 126 -9.50 7.36 -9.94
CA PRO A 126 -9.39 6.87 -11.31
C PRO A 126 -8.28 7.57 -12.11
N GLY A 127 -8.23 8.90 -12.05
CA GLY A 127 -7.20 9.66 -12.76
C GLY A 127 -5.80 9.37 -12.22
N TYR A 128 -5.66 9.16 -10.90
CA TYR A 128 -4.34 8.91 -10.30
C TYR A 128 -3.85 7.51 -10.64
N SER A 129 -4.71 6.49 -10.56
CA SER A 129 -4.33 5.12 -10.89
C SER A 129 -3.89 4.99 -12.35
N GLU A 130 -4.54 5.67 -13.29
CA GLU A 130 -4.07 5.73 -14.69
C GLU A 130 -2.64 6.28 -14.82
N VAL A 131 -2.38 7.43 -14.20
CA VAL A 131 -1.05 8.06 -14.22
C VAL A 131 -0.02 7.18 -13.51
N PHE A 132 -0.41 6.55 -12.40
CA PHE A 132 0.40 5.59 -11.66
C PHE A 132 0.84 4.44 -12.55
N PHE A 133 -0.09 3.71 -13.18
CA PHE A 133 0.26 2.55 -14.00
C PHE A 133 1.04 2.94 -15.26
N LYS A 134 0.76 4.10 -15.86
CA LYS A 134 1.56 4.64 -16.97
C LYS A 134 2.99 4.93 -16.54
N LYS A 135 3.18 5.51 -15.34
CA LYS A 135 4.51 5.81 -14.81
C LYS A 135 5.26 4.55 -14.39
N ALA A 136 4.59 3.63 -13.71
CA ALA A 136 5.13 2.32 -13.34
C ALA A 136 5.63 1.56 -14.57
N GLY A 137 4.84 1.54 -15.66
CA GLY A 137 5.24 0.91 -16.92
C GLY A 137 6.52 1.50 -17.52
N LYS A 138 6.67 2.83 -17.51
CA LYS A 138 7.91 3.49 -17.98
C LYS A 138 9.12 3.16 -17.10
N ILE A 139 8.92 3.06 -15.79
CA ILE A 139 9.98 2.70 -14.84
C ILE A 139 10.45 1.26 -15.08
N ILE A 140 9.51 0.32 -15.20
CA ILE A 140 9.81 -1.08 -15.49
C ILE A 140 10.50 -1.23 -16.85
N GLN A 141 10.00 -0.56 -17.90
CA GLN A 141 10.64 -0.57 -19.22
C GLN A 141 12.08 -0.01 -19.21
N SER A 142 12.43 0.80 -18.21
CA SER A 142 13.80 1.31 -18.03
C SER A 142 14.71 0.37 -17.22
N GLY A 143 14.28 -0.86 -16.93
CA GLY A 143 15.04 -1.87 -16.17
C GLY A 143 15.10 -1.58 -14.66
N ARG A 144 14.13 -0.84 -14.13
CA ARG A 144 14.03 -0.47 -12.71
C ARG A 144 12.83 -1.13 -12.05
N GLU A 145 12.59 -2.40 -12.34
CA GLU A 145 11.53 -3.21 -11.71
C GLU A 145 11.77 -3.52 -10.22
N ASN A 146 12.96 -3.24 -9.69
CA ASN A 146 13.33 -3.48 -8.30
C ASN A 146 12.82 -2.39 -7.32
N LEU A 147 12.00 -1.45 -7.78
CA LEU A 147 11.44 -0.37 -6.97
C LEU A 147 10.12 -0.74 -6.28
N PHE A 148 9.62 0.16 -5.44
CA PHE A 148 8.38 0.04 -4.69
C PHE A 148 7.26 0.92 -5.28
N GLY A 149 6.01 0.69 -4.83
CA GLY A 149 4.87 1.53 -5.23
C GLY A 149 5.07 3.01 -4.84
N TYR A 150 5.63 3.27 -3.66
CA TYR A 150 5.89 4.63 -3.19
C TYR A 150 6.93 5.38 -4.05
N ASP A 151 7.82 4.68 -4.77
CA ASP A 151 8.78 5.33 -5.68
C ASP A 151 8.07 5.96 -6.89
N VAL A 152 7.02 5.30 -7.38
CA VAL A 152 6.15 5.82 -8.44
C VAL A 152 5.40 7.05 -7.95
N VAL A 153 4.83 6.95 -6.74
CA VAL A 153 4.11 8.04 -6.08
C VAL A 153 5.02 9.27 -5.92
N ASN A 154 6.24 9.08 -5.42
CA ASN A 154 7.26 10.11 -5.32
C ASN A 154 7.62 10.72 -6.67
N ALA A 155 7.77 9.91 -7.71
CA ALA A 155 8.08 10.39 -9.06
C ALA A 155 6.94 11.26 -9.63
N ILE A 156 5.69 10.82 -9.49
CA ILE A 156 4.51 11.58 -9.95
C ILE A 156 4.40 12.91 -9.20
N ARG A 157 4.58 12.88 -7.87
CA ARG A 157 4.57 14.08 -7.03
C ARG A 157 5.57 15.12 -7.54
N ARG A 158 6.82 14.72 -7.80
CA ARG A 158 7.88 15.62 -8.31
C ARG A 158 7.58 16.18 -9.69
N GLU A 159 6.93 15.41 -10.56
CA GLU A 159 6.69 15.79 -11.96
C GLU A 159 5.46 16.65 -12.16
N ARG A 160 4.39 16.41 -11.38
CA ARG A 160 3.07 17.00 -11.65
C ARG A 160 2.44 17.73 -10.48
N GLY A 161 3.00 17.62 -9.27
CA GLY A 161 2.42 18.20 -8.07
C GLY A 161 1.00 17.71 -7.77
N TRP A 162 0.62 16.53 -8.28
CA TRP A 162 -0.71 15.95 -8.08
C TRP A 162 -1.02 15.80 -6.58
N SER A 163 -2.30 15.92 -6.24
CA SER A 163 -2.76 15.81 -4.86
C SER A 163 -2.44 14.42 -4.31
N LEU A 164 -1.46 14.37 -3.42
CA LEU A 164 -1.09 13.21 -2.65
C LEU A 164 -1.16 13.63 -1.19
N ARG A 165 -2.11 13.07 -0.45
CA ARG A 165 -2.35 13.46 0.95
C ARG A 165 -2.00 12.35 1.92
N ALA A 166 -1.57 12.72 3.11
CA ALA A 166 -1.45 11.82 4.24
C ALA A 166 -2.77 11.83 5.02
N VAL A 167 -3.33 10.65 5.27
CA VAL A 167 -4.53 10.48 6.09
C VAL A 167 -4.11 9.82 7.39
N ASN A 168 -4.20 10.56 8.49
CA ASN A 168 -3.82 10.06 9.80
C ASN A 168 -4.92 9.12 10.33
N VAL A 169 -4.55 7.88 10.67
CA VAL A 169 -5.46 6.88 11.27
C VAL A 169 -5.59 7.04 12.78
N GLY A 170 -4.92 8.03 13.37
CA GLY A 170 -4.92 8.28 14.80
C GLY A 170 -4.36 7.07 15.58
N SER A 171 -5.06 6.70 16.64
CA SER A 171 -4.72 5.53 17.48
C SER A 171 -5.27 4.21 16.94
N VAL A 172 -5.81 4.18 15.71
CA VAL A 172 -6.37 2.95 15.13
C VAL A 172 -5.22 1.99 14.80
N PRO A 173 -5.23 0.74 15.31
CA PRO A 173 -4.06 -0.11 15.25
C PRO A 173 -3.83 -0.68 13.85
N PHE A 174 -2.55 -0.72 13.47
CA PHE A 174 -2.01 -1.45 12.33
C PHE A 174 -0.60 -1.99 12.66
N ALA A 175 -0.14 -2.99 11.93
CA ALA A 175 1.22 -3.53 12.02
C ALA A 175 1.65 -4.17 10.68
N GLU A 176 2.95 -4.14 10.40
CA GLU A 176 3.60 -4.94 9.35
C GLU A 176 4.16 -6.23 9.99
N ILE A 177 4.12 -7.33 9.24
CA ILE A 177 4.62 -8.65 9.65
C ILE A 177 5.58 -9.14 8.56
N ASP A 178 6.84 -8.70 8.66
CA ASP A 178 7.96 -9.14 7.85
C ASP A 178 8.63 -10.39 8.44
N HIS A 179 8.55 -10.54 9.76
CA HIS A 179 9.25 -11.55 10.53
C HIS A 179 8.34 -12.25 11.54
N VAL A 180 8.62 -13.54 11.79
CA VAL A 180 7.81 -14.39 12.69
C VAL A 180 7.67 -13.80 14.10
N HIS A 181 8.69 -13.09 14.59
CA HIS A 181 8.66 -12.50 15.93
C HIS A 181 7.69 -11.30 16.05
N GLU A 182 7.27 -10.70 14.94
CA GLU A 182 6.34 -9.56 14.91
C GLU A 182 4.89 -10.00 15.09
N VAL A 183 4.57 -11.27 14.81
CA VAL A 183 3.21 -11.82 14.91
C VAL A 183 2.59 -11.59 16.29
N ILE A 184 3.33 -11.93 17.36
CA ILE A 184 2.83 -11.77 18.74
C ILE A 184 2.57 -10.29 19.06
N GLY A 185 3.46 -9.40 18.64
CA GLY A 185 3.30 -7.97 18.86
C GLY A 185 2.11 -7.41 18.09
N ALA A 186 1.92 -7.86 16.84
CA ALA A 186 0.77 -7.51 16.02
C ALA A 186 -0.54 -7.99 16.64
N GLU A 187 -0.61 -9.24 17.09
CA GLU A 187 -1.78 -9.79 17.80
C GLU A 187 -2.12 -8.97 19.04
N GLN A 188 -1.14 -8.72 19.92
CA GLN A 188 -1.34 -7.92 21.14
C GLN A 188 -1.83 -6.50 20.83
N LYS A 189 -1.35 -5.91 19.74
CA LYS A 189 -1.79 -4.58 19.29
C LYS A 189 -3.22 -4.60 18.74
N MET A 190 -3.65 -5.68 18.09
CA MET A 190 -5.00 -5.79 17.51
C MET A 190 -6.07 -6.27 18.51
N SER A 191 -5.76 -7.22 19.39
CA SER A 191 -6.75 -7.90 20.25
C SER A 191 -7.66 -6.98 21.09
N PRO A 192 -7.18 -5.86 21.67
CA PRO A 192 -8.04 -4.96 22.45
C PRO A 192 -9.14 -4.28 21.62
N HIS A 193 -9.04 -4.32 20.28
CA HIS A 193 -9.90 -3.59 19.37
C HIS A 193 -10.79 -4.50 18.50
N LEU A 194 -10.64 -5.83 18.61
CA LEU A 194 -11.40 -6.82 17.83
C LEU A 194 -12.47 -7.55 18.66
N MET A 195 -12.73 -7.10 19.89
CA MET A 195 -13.83 -7.56 20.76
C MET A 195 -15.01 -6.59 20.69
#